data_AF-A0A314L2G2-F1
#
_entry.id   AF-A0A314L2G2-F1
#
_cell.length_a   1.000
_cell.length_b   1.000
_cell.length_c   1.000
_cell.angle_alpha   90.00
_cell.angle_beta   90.00
_cell.angle_gamma   90.00
#
_symmetry.space_group_name_H-M   'P 1'
#
loop_
_entity.id
_entity.type
_entity.pdbx_description
1 polymer ?
#
loop_
_entity_poly.entity_id
_entity_poly.type
_entity_poly.pdbx_seq_one_letter_code
_entity_poly.pdbx_strand_id
1 'polypeptide(L)'
;MPMCSPAEKEKLCLYGLHNETWEVNLPVEEVPPELPEPALGINFARDGMQEKDWLSLVAVHSDSWLLSVAFYFGARFGFAMHDVASHAHKINSDATLRPKLLEFSSMTQMQDPPLLRLENEAYQICLSFLQNLVQDKPTGFEDCEVEIYLVNLCSEVLHFYIEIAHSRQMSESSLGAQLRWLIPLGSGRRRELAARAPLIIATLQAICSLGDASFEKNLSCFFLLLSSLISCEHGSNEIQLALSDMLSSSVGPVLLRSC
;
A
#
# COMPACT_ATOMS: atom_id res chain seq x y z
N MET A 1 -43.97 -3.10 -12.46
CA MET A 1 -42.71 -2.44 -12.01
C MET A 1 -42.72 -1.00 -12.51
N PRO A 2 -43.16 0.02 -11.73
CA PRO A 2 -43.29 1.38 -12.24
C PRO A 2 -42.07 2.29 -11.98
N MET A 3 -41.01 1.81 -11.30
CA MET A 3 -40.00 2.71 -10.72
C MET A 3 -38.98 3.33 -11.69
N CYS A 4 -38.89 2.86 -12.94
CA CYS A 4 -38.08 3.49 -13.98
C CYS A 4 -38.97 4.00 -15.11
N SER A 5 -39.92 4.89 -14.81
CA SER A 5 -40.87 5.38 -15.82
C SER A 5 -40.21 6.39 -16.78
N PRO A 6 -40.20 6.16 -18.11
CA PRO A 6 -39.73 7.12 -19.10
C PRO A 6 -40.69 8.31 -19.27
N ALA A 7 -41.89 8.27 -18.65
CA ALA A 7 -42.76 9.44 -18.55
C ALA A 7 -42.16 10.54 -17.65
N GLU A 8 -41.23 10.17 -16.76
CA GLU A 8 -40.43 11.12 -15.99
C GLU A 8 -39.37 11.73 -16.91
N LYS A 9 -39.36 13.06 -17.00
CA LYS A 9 -38.42 13.81 -17.86
C LYS A 9 -37.02 13.93 -17.27
N GLU A 10 -36.86 13.53 -16.01
CA GLU A 10 -35.61 13.62 -15.28
C GLU A 10 -34.80 12.32 -15.43
N LYS A 11 -33.47 12.43 -15.31
CA LYS A 11 -32.54 11.31 -15.47
C LYS A 11 -32.49 10.51 -14.16
N LEU A 12 -33.01 9.29 -14.16
CA LEU A 12 -32.92 8.41 -12.98
C LEU A 12 -31.63 7.61 -12.99
N CYS A 13 -31.16 7.26 -11.79
CA CYS A 13 -30.04 6.33 -11.55
C CYS A 13 -30.51 5.15 -10.70
N LEU A 14 -29.79 4.03 -10.79
CA LEU A 14 -29.94 2.90 -9.87
C LEU A 14 -28.78 2.92 -8.86
N TYR A 15 -29.10 2.96 -7.57
CA TYR A 15 -28.16 2.93 -6.47
C TYR A 15 -28.23 1.61 -5.72
N GLY A 16 -27.07 1.06 -5.38
CA GLY A 16 -26.90 -0.03 -4.43
C GLY A 16 -26.39 0.51 -3.09
N LEU A 17 -27.01 0.11 -1.99
CA LEU A 17 -26.72 0.58 -0.64
C LEU A 17 -25.98 -0.50 0.16
N HIS A 18 -25.19 -0.08 1.15
CA HIS A 18 -24.38 -0.97 1.99
C HIS A 18 -25.18 -1.94 2.87
N ASN A 19 -26.49 -1.72 3.02
CA ASN A 19 -27.42 -2.56 3.78
C ASN A 19 -28.09 -3.62 2.90
N GLU A 20 -27.50 -3.95 1.75
CA GLU A 20 -28.01 -4.92 0.77
C GLU A 20 -29.35 -4.53 0.13
N THR A 21 -29.70 -3.24 0.14
CA THR A 21 -30.89 -2.70 -0.54
C THR A 21 -30.51 -1.87 -1.76
N TRP A 22 -31.49 -1.53 -2.60
CA TRP A 22 -31.32 -0.71 -3.79
C TRP A 22 -32.42 0.32 -3.91
N GLU A 23 -32.14 1.43 -4.59
CA GLU A 23 -33.12 2.47 -4.88
C GLU A 23 -32.94 3.04 -6.29
N VAL A 24 -34.05 3.48 -6.90
CA VAL A 24 -34.02 4.28 -8.12
C VAL A 24 -34.38 5.70 -7.74
N ASN A 25 -33.47 6.63 -8.00
CA ASN A 25 -33.62 8.01 -7.55
C ASN A 25 -32.95 8.99 -8.53
N LEU A 26 -33.22 10.28 -8.34
CA LEU A 26 -32.50 11.35 -9.03
C LEU A 26 -31.03 11.36 -8.59
N PRO A 27 -30.10 11.79 -9.45
CA PRO A 27 -28.73 12.04 -9.04
C PRO A 27 -28.70 13.06 -7.91
N VAL A 28 -27.91 12.79 -6.88
CA VAL A 28 -27.75 13.69 -5.74
C VAL A 28 -27.00 14.95 -6.20
N GLU A 29 -27.52 16.15 -5.88
CA GLU A 29 -26.95 17.44 -6.32
C GLU A 29 -25.56 17.74 -5.72
N GLU A 30 -25.21 17.13 -4.58
CA GLU A 30 -23.90 17.26 -3.92
C GLU A 30 -23.29 15.89 -3.64
N VAL A 31 -22.93 15.15 -4.69
CA VAL A 31 -21.93 14.09 -4.55
C VAL A 31 -20.57 14.79 -4.33
N PRO A 32 -19.79 14.47 -3.27
CA PRO A 32 -18.43 14.95 -3.18
C PRO A 32 -17.73 14.68 -4.51
N PRO A 33 -17.05 15.65 -5.13
CA PRO A 33 -16.56 15.57 -6.52
C PRO A 33 -15.62 14.38 -6.82
N GLU A 34 -15.30 13.60 -5.80
CA GLU A 34 -14.39 12.46 -5.79
C GLU A 34 -15.14 11.10 -5.79
N LEU A 35 -16.44 11.05 -5.47
CA LEU A 35 -17.23 9.81 -5.41
C LEU A 35 -17.76 9.42 -6.80
N PRO A 36 -17.58 8.16 -7.25
CA PRO A 36 -18.10 7.72 -8.55
C PRO A 36 -19.62 7.81 -8.65
N GLU A 37 -20.11 8.43 -9.72
CA GLU A 37 -21.54 8.53 -10.02
C GLU A 37 -22.04 7.32 -10.82
N PRO A 38 -23.25 6.79 -10.52
CA PRO A 38 -23.87 5.75 -11.34
C PRO A 38 -24.33 6.29 -12.69
N ALA A 39 -24.68 5.38 -13.60
CA ALA A 39 -25.17 5.77 -14.93
C ALA A 39 -26.48 6.58 -14.86
N LEU A 40 -26.45 7.76 -15.46
CA LEU A 40 -27.57 8.69 -15.52
C LEU A 40 -28.57 8.33 -16.63
N GLY A 41 -29.86 8.38 -16.31
CA GLY A 41 -30.94 8.30 -17.29
C GLY A 41 -31.27 6.89 -17.74
N ILE A 42 -31.12 5.89 -16.87
CA ILE A 42 -31.44 4.48 -17.19
C ILE A 42 -32.90 4.30 -17.64
N ASN A 43 -33.80 5.19 -17.23
CA ASN A 43 -35.21 5.20 -17.60
C ASN A 43 -35.45 5.54 -19.09
N PHE A 44 -34.57 6.30 -19.75
CA PHE A 44 -34.81 6.76 -21.13
C PHE A 44 -34.65 5.67 -22.18
N ALA A 45 -33.76 4.72 -21.96
CA ALA A 45 -33.53 3.61 -22.89
C ALA A 45 -34.58 2.49 -22.77
N ARG A 46 -35.38 2.48 -21.70
CA ARG A 46 -36.23 1.34 -21.29
C ARG A 46 -37.22 0.90 -22.36
N ASP A 47 -37.98 1.84 -22.93
CA ASP A 47 -39.04 1.54 -23.90
C ASP A 47 -38.50 1.46 -25.35
N GLY A 48 -37.22 1.78 -25.55
CA GLY A 48 -36.56 1.79 -26.86
C GLY A 48 -35.84 0.49 -27.22
N MET A 49 -35.82 -0.52 -26.35
CA MET A 49 -35.16 -1.81 -26.56
C MET A 49 -35.92 -2.96 -25.91
N GLN A 50 -35.51 -4.20 -26.16
CA GLN A 50 -36.09 -5.35 -25.47
C GLN A 50 -35.75 -5.31 -23.98
N GLU A 51 -36.69 -5.72 -23.13
CA GLU A 51 -36.53 -5.70 -21.67
C GLU A 51 -35.24 -6.38 -21.21
N LYS A 52 -34.88 -7.53 -21.80
CA LYS A 52 -33.66 -8.26 -21.49
C LYS A 52 -32.39 -7.46 -21.82
N ASP A 53 -32.40 -6.75 -22.95
CA ASP A 53 -31.26 -5.95 -23.39
C ASP A 53 -31.11 -4.71 -22.50
N TRP A 54 -32.22 -4.10 -22.10
CA TRP A 54 -32.24 -3.01 -21.13
C TRP A 54 -31.71 -3.44 -19.76
N LEU A 55 -32.18 -4.57 -19.23
CA LEU A 55 -31.68 -5.13 -17.97
C LEU A 55 -30.18 -5.43 -18.05
N SER A 56 -29.70 -5.95 -19.19
CA SER A 56 -28.28 -6.23 -19.41
C SER A 56 -27.46 -4.94 -19.43
N LEU A 57 -27.96 -3.89 -20.09
CA LEU A 57 -27.32 -2.57 -20.11
C LEU A 57 -27.22 -1.98 -18.70
N VAL A 58 -28.31 -2.00 -17.94
CA VAL A 58 -28.35 -1.52 -16.54
C VAL A 58 -27.36 -2.32 -15.70
N ALA A 59 -27.32 -3.64 -15.83
CA ALA A 59 -26.38 -4.49 -15.09
C ALA A 59 -24.92 -4.12 -15.36
N VAL A 60 -24.53 -3.98 -16.64
CA VAL A 60 -23.15 -3.58 -17.01
C VAL A 60 -22.77 -2.24 -16.40
N HIS A 61 -23.68 -1.26 -16.43
CA HIS A 61 -23.43 0.04 -15.81
C HIS A 61 -23.35 -0.04 -14.28
N SER A 62 -24.20 -0.84 -13.64
CA SER A 62 -24.17 -1.07 -12.20
C SER A 62 -22.88 -1.76 -11.76
N ASP A 63 -22.42 -2.78 -12.49
CA ASP A 63 -21.15 -3.48 -12.22
C ASP A 63 -19.96 -2.52 -12.33
N SER A 64 -19.92 -1.71 -13.40
CA SER A 64 -18.88 -0.69 -13.56
C SER A 64 -18.89 0.32 -12.43
N TRP A 65 -20.07 0.78 -11.99
CA TRP A 65 -20.19 1.75 -10.91
C TRP A 65 -19.76 1.17 -9.57
N LEU A 66 -20.22 -0.04 -9.22
CA LEU A 66 -19.81 -0.73 -7.99
C LEU A 66 -18.30 -0.95 -7.94
N LEU A 67 -17.70 -1.31 -9.08
CA LEU A 67 -16.26 -1.45 -9.19
C LEU A 67 -15.56 -0.11 -8.92
N SER A 68 -16.00 0.98 -9.54
CA SER A 68 -15.45 2.32 -9.28
C SER A 68 -15.58 2.72 -7.80
N VAL A 69 -16.73 2.48 -7.17
CA VAL A 69 -16.96 2.77 -5.74
C VAL A 69 -16.02 1.95 -4.86
N ALA A 70 -15.87 0.64 -5.13
CA ALA A 70 -14.97 -0.23 -4.39
C ALA A 70 -13.51 0.24 -4.51
N PHE A 71 -13.05 0.61 -5.71
CA PHE A 71 -11.71 1.16 -5.92
C PHE A 71 -11.50 2.49 -5.21
N TYR A 72 -12.49 3.39 -5.25
CA TYR A 72 -12.42 4.68 -4.57
C TYR A 72 -12.20 4.53 -3.05
N PHE A 73 -13.02 3.70 -2.40
CA PHE A 73 -12.86 3.44 -0.97
C PHE A 73 -11.61 2.62 -0.66
N GLY A 74 -11.24 1.68 -1.53
CA GLY A 74 -10.00 0.92 -1.44
C GLY A 74 -8.76 1.82 -1.44
N ALA A 75 -8.71 2.81 -2.33
CA ALA A 75 -7.61 3.77 -2.41
C ALA A 75 -7.50 4.65 -1.17
N ARG A 76 -8.62 5.23 -0.71
CA ARG A 76 -8.61 6.01 0.54
C ARG A 76 -8.21 5.16 1.74
N PHE A 77 -8.66 3.91 1.80
CA PHE A 77 -8.25 2.98 2.85
C PHE A 77 -6.74 2.69 2.77
N GLY A 78 -6.21 2.39 1.58
CA GLY A 78 -4.77 2.19 1.37
C GLY A 78 -3.93 3.39 1.82
N PHE A 79 -4.33 4.62 1.45
CA PHE A 79 -3.63 5.83 1.89
C PHE A 79 -3.74 6.07 3.41
N ALA A 80 -4.91 5.84 4.00
CA ALA A 80 -5.07 5.92 5.46
C ALA A 80 -4.20 4.88 6.19
N MET A 81 -4.02 3.68 5.62
CA MET A 81 -3.14 2.67 6.18
C MET A 81 -1.67 3.10 6.12
N HIS A 82 -1.26 3.88 5.12
CA HIS A 82 0.09 4.45 5.07
C HIS A 82 0.33 5.43 6.22
N ASP A 83 -0.63 6.31 6.50
CA ASP A 83 -0.56 7.22 7.64
C ASP A 83 -0.47 6.47 8.98
N VAL A 84 -1.27 5.40 9.15
CA VAL A 84 -1.20 4.52 10.33
C VAL A 84 0.18 3.88 10.45
N ALA A 85 0.72 3.36 9.34
CA ALA A 85 2.02 2.70 9.31
C ALA A 85 3.15 3.67 9.70
N SER A 86 3.19 4.84 9.06
CA SER A 86 4.20 5.87 9.32
C SER A 86 4.09 6.47 10.72
N HIS A 87 2.86 6.63 11.24
CA HIS A 87 2.66 7.07 12.62
C HIS A 87 3.11 6.02 13.64
N ALA A 88 2.74 4.74 13.43
CA ALA A 88 3.17 3.64 14.30
C ALA A 88 4.70 3.50 14.30
N HIS A 89 5.34 3.60 13.12
CA HIS A 89 6.80 3.62 12.98
C HIS A 89 7.42 4.77 13.79
N LYS A 90 6.94 6.01 13.60
CA LYS A 90 7.46 7.20 14.31
C LYS A 90 7.37 7.03 15.82
N ILE A 91 6.25 6.56 16.36
CA ILE A 91 6.11 6.35 17.81
C ILE A 91 7.07 5.26 18.29
N ASN A 92 7.17 4.15 17.54
CA ASN A 92 8.00 3.02 17.94
C ASN A 92 9.50 3.33 17.89
N SER A 93 9.92 4.16 16.93
CA SER A 93 11.31 4.59 16.73
C SER A 93 11.73 5.81 17.56
N ASP A 94 10.79 6.53 18.18
CA ASP A 94 11.09 7.73 18.97
C ASP A 94 11.72 7.38 20.33
N ALA A 95 13.03 7.65 20.46
CA ALA A 95 13.82 7.38 21.64
C ALA A 95 13.38 8.16 22.91
N THR A 96 12.56 9.20 22.77
CA THR A 96 12.07 10.03 23.88
C THR A 96 10.65 9.66 24.28
N LEU A 97 9.76 9.46 23.31
CA LEU A 97 8.35 9.14 23.52
C LEU A 97 8.17 7.68 23.95
N ARG A 98 8.88 6.74 23.31
CA ARG A 98 8.70 5.31 23.52
C ARG A 98 8.97 4.87 24.98
N PRO A 99 10.07 5.30 25.64
CA PRO A 99 10.30 4.94 27.04
C PRO A 99 9.24 5.52 27.99
N LYS A 100 8.80 6.76 27.75
CA LYS A 100 7.74 7.41 28.54
C LYS A 100 6.40 6.69 28.41
N LEU A 101 6.06 6.21 27.22
CA LEU A 101 4.87 5.40 27.00
C LEU A 101 4.94 4.08 27.77
N LEU A 102 6.09 3.41 27.78
CA LEU A 102 6.28 2.18 28.56
C LEU A 102 6.17 2.44 30.08
N GLU A 103 6.77 3.53 30.56
CA GLU A 103 6.64 3.96 31.96
C GLU A 103 5.19 4.23 32.33
N PHE A 104 4.47 5.01 31.53
CA PHE A 104 3.06 5.33 31.78
C PHE A 104 2.16 4.09 31.69
N SER A 105 2.42 3.18 30.76
CA SER A 105 1.70 1.91 30.62
C SER A 105 1.86 1.05 31.87
N SER A 106 3.07 1.04 32.46
CA SER A 106 3.33 0.33 33.73
C SER A 106 2.55 0.92 34.91
N MET A 107 2.39 2.25 34.96
CA MET A 107 1.62 2.93 36.01
C MET A 107 0.11 2.70 35.88
N THR A 108 -0.38 2.60 34.64
CA THR A 108 -1.81 2.47 34.33
C THR A 108 -2.27 1.03 34.17
N GLN A 109 -1.35 0.06 34.29
CA GLN A 109 -1.60 -1.36 33.98
C GLN A 109 -2.14 -1.59 32.55
N MET A 110 -1.85 -0.67 31.63
CA MET A 110 -2.21 -0.81 30.23
C MET A 110 -1.20 -1.70 29.51
N GLN A 111 -1.69 -2.50 28.56
CA GLN A 111 -0.80 -3.28 27.70
C GLN A 111 -0.03 -2.35 26.76
N ASP A 112 1.21 -2.73 26.46
CA ASP A 112 2.02 -2.05 25.47
C ASP A 112 1.37 -2.14 24.08
N PRO A 113 1.06 -1.02 23.40
CA PRO A 113 0.46 -1.05 22.08
C PRO A 113 1.36 -1.84 21.10
N PRO A 114 0.80 -2.72 20.26
CA PRO A 114 1.57 -3.57 19.35
C PRO A 114 2.04 -2.79 18.10
N LEU A 115 2.76 -1.67 18.29
CA LEU A 115 3.12 -0.70 17.25
C LEU A 115 3.90 -1.34 16.11
N LEU A 116 4.87 -2.22 16.40
CA LEU A 116 5.64 -2.93 15.39
C LEU A 116 4.77 -3.80 14.48
N ARG A 117 3.78 -4.49 15.07
CA ARG A 117 2.85 -5.32 14.31
C ARG A 117 1.94 -4.45 13.45
N LEU A 118 1.41 -3.38 14.02
CA LEU A 118 0.54 -2.43 13.33
C LEU A 118 1.28 -1.78 12.14
N GLU A 119 2.51 -1.30 12.35
CA GLU A 119 3.40 -0.77 11.32
C GLU A 119 3.55 -1.78 10.16
N ASN A 120 3.93 -3.02 10.48
CA ASN A 120 4.20 -4.04 9.47
C ASN A 120 2.95 -4.45 8.68
N GLU A 121 1.84 -4.70 9.37
CA GLU A 121 0.58 -5.08 8.72
C GLU A 121 0.03 -3.94 7.86
N ALA A 122 0.14 -2.70 8.33
CA ALA A 122 -0.33 -1.53 7.59
C ALA A 122 0.49 -1.29 6.31
N TYR A 123 1.83 -1.31 6.39
CA TYR A 123 2.67 -1.20 5.19
C TYR A 123 2.43 -2.34 4.20
N GLN A 124 2.22 -3.58 4.69
CA GLN A 124 1.88 -4.72 3.82
C GLN A 124 0.57 -4.51 3.06
N ILE A 125 -0.45 -3.96 3.72
CA ILE A 125 -1.72 -3.62 3.08
C ILE A 125 -1.51 -2.57 2.00
N CYS A 126 -0.77 -1.49 2.29
CA CYS A 126 -0.46 -0.46 1.31
C CYS A 126 0.29 -1.01 0.09
N LEU A 127 1.30 -1.85 0.35
CA LEU A 127 2.11 -2.46 -0.71
C LEU A 127 1.26 -3.37 -1.60
N SER A 128 0.49 -4.26 -0.99
CA SER A 128 -0.42 -5.18 -1.70
C SER A 128 -1.44 -4.41 -2.54
N PHE A 129 -2.00 -3.33 -1.97
CA PHE A 129 -2.97 -2.48 -2.66
C PHE A 129 -2.35 -1.80 -3.90
N LEU A 130 -1.17 -1.17 -3.75
CA LEU A 130 -0.49 -0.50 -4.86
C LEU A 130 -0.03 -1.50 -5.93
N GLN A 131 0.44 -2.69 -5.56
CA GLN A 131 0.78 -3.75 -6.51
C GLN A 131 -0.44 -4.17 -7.35
N ASN A 132 -1.59 -4.37 -6.71
CA ASN A 132 -2.82 -4.71 -7.40
C ASN A 132 -3.26 -3.58 -8.36
N LEU A 133 -3.13 -2.31 -7.95
CA LEU A 133 -3.42 -1.19 -8.85
C LEU A 133 -2.51 -1.16 -10.08
N VAL A 134 -1.20 -1.41 -9.91
CA VAL A 134 -0.24 -1.47 -11.04
C VAL A 134 -0.55 -2.65 -11.97
N GLN A 135 -0.96 -3.78 -11.41
CA GLN A 135 -1.25 -5.01 -12.16
C GLN A 135 -2.60 -4.94 -12.90
N ASP A 136 -3.65 -4.49 -12.22
CA ASP A 136 -5.03 -4.53 -12.73
C ASP A 136 -5.35 -3.33 -13.64
N LYS A 137 -4.62 -2.22 -13.51
CA LYS A 137 -4.78 -0.99 -14.30
C LYS A 137 -6.24 -0.52 -14.39
N PRO A 138 -6.93 -0.32 -13.26
CA PRO A 138 -8.32 0.10 -13.26
C PRO A 138 -8.49 1.49 -13.87
N THR A 139 -9.60 1.70 -14.57
CA THR A 139 -9.94 3.00 -15.16
C THR A 139 -10.11 4.08 -14.08
N GLY A 140 -9.42 5.20 -14.22
CA GLY A 140 -9.51 6.34 -13.28
C GLY A 140 -8.23 6.61 -12.48
N PHE A 141 -7.24 5.70 -12.55
CA PHE A 141 -5.90 5.95 -12.04
C PHE A 141 -4.93 6.20 -13.20
N GLU A 142 -4.07 7.19 -13.06
CA GLU A 142 -2.95 7.34 -13.98
C GLU A 142 -1.87 6.31 -13.61
N ASP A 143 -1.58 5.36 -14.51
CA ASP A 143 -0.56 4.30 -14.33
C ASP A 143 0.76 4.86 -13.79
N CYS A 144 1.17 6.06 -14.25
CA CYS A 144 2.39 6.73 -13.84
C CYS A 144 2.36 7.18 -12.37
N GLU A 145 1.23 7.64 -11.86
CA GLU A 145 1.10 8.10 -10.47
C GLU A 145 1.17 6.92 -9.49
N VAL A 146 0.45 5.84 -9.79
CA VAL A 146 0.44 4.62 -8.95
C VAL A 146 1.85 4.02 -8.86
N GLU A 147 2.58 3.96 -9.97
CA GLU A 147 3.98 3.49 -9.98
C GLU A 147 4.87 4.37 -9.07
N ILE A 148 4.71 5.70 -9.13
CA ILE A 148 5.47 6.62 -8.27
C ILE A 148 5.16 6.36 -6.79
N TYR A 149 3.89 6.17 -6.43
CA TYR A 149 3.52 5.81 -5.05
C TYR A 149 4.13 4.48 -4.61
N LEU A 150 4.11 3.46 -5.47
CA LEU A 150 4.72 2.16 -5.18
C LEU A 150 6.23 2.28 -4.96
N VAL A 151 6.93 3.00 -5.84
CA VAL A 151 8.38 3.23 -5.74
C VAL A 151 8.75 3.97 -4.47
N ASN A 152 7.99 5.01 -4.11
CA ASN A 152 8.20 5.78 -2.89
C ASN A 152 7.97 4.93 -1.64
N LEU A 153 6.88 4.14 -1.60
CA LEU A 153 6.58 3.24 -0.50
C LEU A 153 7.68 2.19 -0.30
N CYS A 154 8.12 1.56 -1.38
CA CYS A 154 9.22 0.60 -1.35
C CYS A 154 10.51 1.24 -0.81
N SER A 155 10.81 2.45 -1.26
CA SER A 155 12.00 3.19 -0.82
C SER A 155 11.94 3.52 0.68
N GLU A 156 10.79 4.00 1.16
CA GLU A 156 10.55 4.32 2.57
C GLU A 156 10.69 3.09 3.48
N VAL A 157 10.05 1.98 3.13
CA VAL A 157 10.09 0.73 3.90
C VAL A 157 11.52 0.19 3.99
N LEU A 158 12.27 0.17 2.88
CA LEU A 158 13.67 -0.23 2.88
C LEU A 158 14.53 0.71 3.73
N HIS A 159 14.32 2.02 3.61
CA HIS A 159 15.05 3.02 4.39
C HIS A 159 14.87 2.81 5.89
N PHE A 160 13.63 2.68 6.38
CA PHE A 160 13.35 2.43 7.80
C PHE A 160 14.01 1.15 8.32
N TYR A 161 13.97 0.07 7.54
CA TYR A 161 14.66 -1.16 7.92
C TYR A 161 16.17 -0.96 8.04
N ILE A 162 16.77 -0.30 7.06
CA ILE A 162 18.21 -0.03 6.99
C ILE A 162 18.62 0.87 8.16
N GLU A 163 17.85 1.91 8.49
CA GLU A 163 18.10 2.77 9.66
C GLU A 163 18.09 1.96 10.95
N ILE A 164 17.10 1.10 11.16
CA ILE A 164 17.03 0.23 12.34
C ILE A 164 18.17 -0.78 12.34
N ALA A 165 18.59 -1.29 11.18
CA ALA A 165 19.73 -2.21 11.04
C ALA A 165 21.10 -1.54 11.19
N HIS A 166 21.20 -0.22 11.00
CA HIS A 166 22.43 0.56 11.20
C HIS A 166 22.50 1.37 12.49
N SER A 167 21.38 1.65 13.16
CA SER A 167 21.29 2.34 14.45
C SER A 167 22.10 1.62 15.53
N ARG A 168 23.40 1.92 15.58
CA ARG A 168 24.43 1.26 16.39
C ARG A 168 25.16 2.25 17.31
N GLN A 169 24.75 3.51 17.38
CA GLN A 169 25.69 4.56 17.81
C GLN A 169 25.24 5.53 18.91
N MET A 170 24.15 5.26 19.64
CA MET A 170 23.72 6.16 20.74
C MET A 170 23.58 5.50 22.12
N SER A 171 23.80 4.19 22.27
CA SER A 171 23.69 3.54 23.60
C SER A 171 25.02 3.08 24.21
N GLU A 172 26.12 3.01 23.46
CA GLU A 172 27.42 2.58 23.99
C GLU A 172 28.57 3.34 23.33
N SER A 173 28.99 4.46 23.92
CA SER A 173 30.41 4.81 24.10
C SER A 173 30.57 6.24 24.63
N SER A 174 30.64 6.38 25.95
CA SER A 174 31.75 7.13 26.53
C SER A 174 32.89 6.12 26.73
N LEU A 175 33.81 6.05 25.76
CA LEU A 175 35.21 5.59 25.84
C LEU A 175 35.60 4.74 24.62
N GLY A 176 36.57 5.27 23.84
CA GLY A 176 37.56 4.45 23.17
C GLY A 176 37.32 4.20 21.69
N ALA A 177 38.10 4.90 20.88
CA ALA A 177 38.21 4.67 19.45
C ALA A 177 38.69 3.24 19.10
N GLN A 178 38.29 2.80 17.90
CA GLN A 178 39.07 1.96 16.99
C GLN A 178 39.13 0.43 17.25
N LEU A 179 38.01 -0.28 17.09
CA LEU A 179 38.03 -1.69 16.66
C LEU A 179 36.82 -2.00 15.74
N ARG A 180 37.08 -2.25 14.45
CA ARG A 180 36.08 -2.66 13.43
C ARG A 180 35.70 -4.14 13.58
N TRP A 181 35.33 -4.57 14.78
CA TRP A 181 34.67 -5.85 14.96
C TRP A 181 33.17 -5.59 14.99
N LEU A 182 32.45 -6.16 14.03
CA LEU A 182 30.98 -6.19 14.02
C LEU A 182 30.54 -7.04 15.22
N ILE A 183 30.39 -6.42 16.41
CA ILE A 183 29.67 -7.00 17.55
C ILE A 183 28.26 -7.40 17.04
N PRO A 184 27.80 -8.64 17.26
CA PRO A 184 26.48 -9.10 16.85
C PRO A 184 25.34 -8.25 17.42
N LEU A 185 24.21 -8.18 16.71
CA LEU A 185 23.01 -7.48 17.19
C LEU A 185 22.53 -8.01 18.56
N GLY A 186 22.09 -7.10 19.43
CA GLY A 186 21.38 -7.47 20.66
C GLY A 186 20.09 -8.25 20.38
N SER A 187 19.69 -9.14 21.28
CA SER A 187 18.57 -10.09 21.07
C SER A 187 17.21 -9.42 20.82
N GLY A 188 16.99 -8.21 21.35
CA GLY A 188 15.78 -7.42 21.09
C GLY A 188 15.75 -6.88 19.67
N ARG A 189 16.84 -6.26 19.22
CA ARG A 189 16.97 -5.69 17.87
C ARG A 189 16.91 -6.76 16.79
N ARG A 190 17.54 -7.91 17.02
CA ARG A 190 17.47 -9.04 16.08
C ARG A 190 16.02 -9.56 15.93
N ARG A 191 15.25 -9.61 17.02
CA ARG A 191 13.82 -9.95 16.99
C ARG A 191 13.01 -8.89 16.24
N GLU A 192 13.31 -7.62 16.44
CA GLU A 192 12.65 -6.51 15.74
C GLU A 192 12.87 -6.58 14.22
N LEU A 193 14.12 -6.79 13.79
CA LEU A 193 14.47 -6.96 12.38
C LEU A 193 13.88 -8.25 11.79
N ALA A 194 13.78 -9.33 12.57
CA ALA A 194 13.14 -10.56 12.14
C ALA A 194 11.63 -10.37 11.92
N ALA A 195 10.96 -9.61 12.80
CA ALA A 195 9.54 -9.30 12.66
C ALA A 195 9.24 -8.45 11.41
N ARG A 196 10.19 -7.62 10.96
CA ARG A 196 10.06 -6.84 9.71
C ARG A 196 10.40 -7.64 8.44
N ALA A 197 11.03 -8.81 8.57
CA ALA A 197 11.52 -9.56 7.40
C ALA A 197 10.44 -9.84 6.34
N PRO A 198 9.20 -10.25 6.68
CA PRO A 198 8.16 -10.47 5.68
C PRO A 198 7.82 -9.22 4.86
N LEU A 199 7.82 -8.04 5.49
CA LEU A 199 7.59 -6.76 4.82
C LEU A 199 8.73 -6.42 3.86
N ILE A 200 9.98 -6.65 4.26
CA ILE A 200 11.13 -6.41 3.38
C ILE A 200 11.13 -7.35 2.18
N ILE A 201 10.82 -8.63 2.39
CA ILE A 201 10.73 -9.61 1.31
C ILE A 201 9.63 -9.20 0.32
N ALA A 202 8.45 -8.85 0.81
CA ALA A 202 7.35 -8.38 -0.04
C ALA A 202 7.74 -7.11 -0.81
N THR A 203 8.46 -6.19 -0.17
CA THR A 203 8.96 -4.96 -0.81
C THR A 203 9.94 -5.26 -1.94
N LEU A 204 10.88 -6.19 -1.74
CA LEU A 204 11.81 -6.62 -2.79
C LEU A 204 11.08 -7.28 -3.95
N GLN A 205 10.08 -8.12 -3.66
CA GLN A 205 9.22 -8.74 -4.68
C GLN A 205 8.42 -7.70 -5.46
N ALA A 206 7.91 -6.66 -4.79
CA ALA A 206 7.22 -5.55 -5.44
C ALA A 206 8.14 -4.78 -6.40
N ILE A 207 9.38 -4.51 -6.00
CA ILE A 207 10.37 -3.90 -6.88
C ILE A 207 10.66 -4.81 -8.09
N CYS A 208 10.76 -6.13 -7.90
CA CYS A 208 10.94 -7.07 -9.01
C CYS A 208 9.75 -7.15 -9.97
N SER A 209 8.54 -6.85 -9.48
CA SER A 209 7.34 -6.80 -10.31
C SER A 209 7.25 -5.54 -11.17
N LEU A 210 8.12 -4.54 -10.94
CA LEU A 210 8.29 -3.42 -11.86
C LEU A 210 8.87 -3.97 -13.17
N GLY A 211 8.15 -3.82 -14.28
CA GLY A 211 8.67 -4.23 -15.59
C GLY A 211 10.02 -3.56 -15.90
N ASP A 212 10.84 -4.19 -16.74
CA ASP A 212 12.25 -3.81 -16.94
C ASP A 212 12.47 -2.31 -17.16
N ALA A 213 11.64 -1.65 -17.98
CA ALA A 213 11.76 -0.22 -18.27
C ALA A 213 11.47 0.66 -17.05
N SER A 214 10.45 0.31 -16.26
CA SER A 214 10.12 0.99 -15.00
C SER A 214 11.19 0.74 -13.95
N PHE A 215 11.71 -0.49 -13.86
CA PHE A 215 12.82 -0.80 -12.95
C PHE A 215 14.09 0.00 -13.31
N GLU A 216 14.48 0.03 -14.59
CA GLU A 216 15.64 0.79 -15.07
C GLU A 216 15.51 2.28 -14.78
N LYS A 217 14.34 2.87 -15.05
CA LYS A 217 14.03 4.27 -14.75
C LYS A 217 14.18 4.60 -13.26
N ASN A 218 13.81 3.69 -12.38
CA ASN A 218 13.83 3.89 -10.93
C ASN A 218 15.08 3.31 -10.24
N LEU A 219 16.03 2.75 -11.01
CA LEU A 219 17.21 2.07 -10.47
C LEU A 219 18.06 3.00 -9.60
N SER A 220 18.20 4.27 -9.97
CA SER A 220 18.95 5.25 -9.17
C SER A 220 18.34 5.48 -7.79
N CYS A 221 17.02 5.35 -7.65
CA CYS A 221 16.33 5.49 -6.36
C CYS A 221 16.64 4.28 -5.45
N PHE A 222 16.69 3.08 -6.03
CA PHE A 222 16.91 1.85 -5.26
C PHE A 222 18.38 1.51 -5.03
N PHE A 223 19.30 1.96 -5.89
CA PHE A 223 20.69 1.51 -5.88
C PHE A 223 21.37 1.65 -4.51
N LEU A 224 21.27 2.82 -3.89
CA LEU A 224 21.88 3.06 -2.57
C LEU A 224 21.21 2.22 -1.48
N LEU A 225 19.87 2.10 -1.51
CA LEU A 225 19.12 1.30 -0.56
C LEU A 225 19.50 -0.19 -0.66
N LEU A 226 19.57 -0.74 -1.87
CA LEU A 226 19.96 -2.13 -2.10
C LEU A 226 21.41 -2.38 -1.66
N SER A 227 22.33 -1.47 -1.98
CA SER A 227 23.73 -1.57 -1.54
C SER A 227 23.85 -1.55 -0.01
N SER A 228 23.08 -0.68 0.66
CA SER A 228 23.03 -0.63 2.12
C SER A 228 22.41 -1.90 2.70
N LEU A 229 21.33 -2.40 2.09
CA LEU A 229 20.64 -3.61 2.55
C LEU A 229 21.54 -4.85 2.48
N ILE A 230 22.35 -5.00 1.41
CA ILE A 230 23.37 -6.06 1.29
C ILE A 230 24.38 -6.02 2.45
N SER A 231 24.70 -4.82 2.94
CA SER A 231 25.71 -4.60 3.97
C SER A 231 25.16 -4.71 5.40
N CYS A 232 23.84 -4.76 5.58
CA CYS A 232 23.19 -4.82 6.89
C CYS A 232 23.33 -6.20 7.55
N GLU A 233 23.36 -6.23 8.89
CA GLU A 233 23.05 -7.45 9.65
C GLU A 233 21.54 -7.63 9.71
N HIS A 234 21.04 -8.79 9.28
CA HIS A 234 19.60 -9.06 9.20
C HIS A 234 19.10 -9.89 10.39
N GLY A 235 17.82 -9.69 10.73
CA GLY A 235 17.12 -10.54 11.69
C GLY A 235 16.74 -11.93 11.13
N SER A 236 16.60 -12.06 9.80
CA SER A 236 16.28 -13.30 9.08
C SER A 236 17.19 -13.45 7.84
N ASN A 237 17.65 -14.66 7.59
CA ASN A 237 18.45 -14.99 6.39
C ASN A 237 17.61 -14.95 5.10
N GLU A 238 16.28 -15.02 5.21
CA GLU A 238 15.36 -14.97 4.07
C GLU A 238 15.47 -13.66 3.28
N ILE A 239 15.85 -12.56 3.94
CA ILE A 239 16.07 -11.26 3.27
C ILE A 239 17.26 -11.36 2.31
N GLN A 240 18.34 -12.05 2.69
CA GLN A 240 19.50 -12.24 1.82
C GLN A 240 19.17 -13.12 0.62
N LEU A 241 18.33 -14.14 0.81
CA LEU A 241 17.83 -14.98 -0.29
C LEU A 241 16.98 -14.15 -1.26
N ALA A 242 16.00 -13.39 -0.74
CA ALA A 242 15.16 -12.52 -1.55
C ALA A 242 15.96 -11.46 -2.32
N LEU A 243 17.00 -10.89 -1.70
CA LEU A 243 17.94 -9.98 -2.35
C LEU A 243 18.70 -10.65 -3.50
N SER A 244 19.23 -11.84 -3.26
CA SER A 244 19.96 -12.61 -4.28
C SER A 244 19.05 -12.92 -5.48
N ASP A 245 17.82 -13.33 -5.22
CA ASP A 245 16.82 -13.63 -6.25
C ASP A 245 16.47 -12.36 -7.04
N MET A 246 16.19 -11.25 -6.34
CA MET A 246 15.91 -9.95 -6.96
C MET A 246 17.03 -9.48 -7.90
N LEU A 247 18.28 -9.52 -7.43
CA LEU A 247 19.42 -9.07 -8.23
C LEU A 247 19.57 -9.94 -9.49
N SER A 248 19.34 -11.25 -9.36
CA SER A 248 19.41 -12.20 -10.47
C SER A 248 18.28 -11.97 -11.48
N SER A 249 17.06 -11.71 -11.02
CA SER A 249 15.88 -11.53 -11.88
C SER A 249 15.79 -10.16 -12.53
N SER A 250 16.19 -9.10 -11.83
CA SER A 250 15.87 -7.72 -12.23
C SER A 250 17.08 -6.95 -12.76
N VAL A 251 18.29 -7.20 -12.24
CA VAL A 251 19.50 -6.50 -12.70
C VAL A 251 20.11 -7.19 -13.92
N GLY A 252 20.10 -8.53 -13.94
CA GLY A 252 20.63 -9.33 -15.06
C GLY A 252 20.06 -8.92 -16.43
N PRO A 253 18.73 -8.89 -16.61
CA PRO A 253 18.11 -8.51 -17.89
C PRO A 253 18.44 -7.07 -18.35
N VAL A 254 18.48 -6.10 -17.42
CA VAL A 254 18.81 -4.71 -17.74
C VAL A 254 20.26 -4.59 -18.26
N LEU A 255 21.20 -5.27 -17.62
CA LEU A 255 22.61 -5.27 -18.03
C LEU A 255 22.81 -5.99 -19.38
N LEU A 256 22.05 -7.05 -19.65
CA LEU A 256 22.17 -7.84 -20.88
C LEU A 256 21.49 -7.20 -22.10
N ARG A 257 20.51 -6.30 -21.91
CA ARG A 257 19.92 -5.50 -23.00
C ARG A 257 20.82 -4.36 -23.48
N SER A 258 21.78 -3.96 -22.66
CA SER A 258 22.74 -2.89 -22.96
C SER A 258 23.95 -3.37 -23.79
N CYS A 259 23.97 -4.64 -24.22
CA CYS A 259 25.04 -5.27 -25.01
C CYS A 259 24.61 -5.53 -26.46
#